data_AF-A0A7S0NBK5-F1
#
_entry.id   AF-A0A7S0NBK5-F1
#
_cell.length_a   1.000
_cell.length_b   1.000
_cell.length_c   1.000
_cell.angle_alpha   90.00
_cell.angle_beta   90.00
_cell.angle_gamma   90.00
#
_symmetry.space_group_name_H-M   'P 1'
#
loop_
_entity.id
_entity.type
_entity.pdbx_description
1 polymer ?
#
loop_
_entity_poly.entity_id
_entity_poly.type
_entity_poly.pdbx_seq_one_letter_code
_entity_poly.pdbx_strand_id
1 'polypeptide(L)'
;DEGLPELSFEITKDALYSVIFNLPKDYPHRPLHCRIEWQQGTRAEHEYINGNLRQYADSLAGEESAMQVLEKAGEIFTEILNDKKQEEAEAEALRQDSKPMFVRDAGQKALGRRLIYFHHIINPTKRQCVQEWAVQLKLGGYSKIGWPGIV
;
A
#
# COMPACT_ATOMS: atom_id res chain seq x y z
N ASP A 1 39.61 -23.66 -9.45
CA ASP A 1 38.25 -23.10 -9.45
C ASP A 1 37.46 -23.64 -8.27
N GLU A 2 37.80 -23.20 -7.06
CA GLU A 2 36.99 -23.47 -5.88
C GLU A 2 35.98 -22.34 -5.73
N GLY A 3 34.70 -22.69 -5.85
CA GLY A 3 33.58 -21.76 -5.81
C GLY A 3 33.43 -21.12 -4.44
N LEU A 4 34.01 -19.93 -4.27
CA LEU A 4 33.64 -19.05 -3.16
C LEU A 4 32.11 -18.85 -3.13
N PRO A 5 31.47 -18.84 -1.95
CA PRO A 5 30.03 -18.71 -1.84
C PRO A 5 29.55 -17.31 -2.24
N GLU A 6 28.39 -17.23 -2.90
CA GLU A 6 27.65 -15.97 -2.97
C GLU A 6 27.17 -15.63 -1.56
N LEU A 7 27.40 -14.39 -1.12
CA LEU A 7 26.99 -13.94 0.20
C LEU A 7 25.63 -13.27 0.10
N SER A 8 24.64 -13.81 0.80
CA SER A 8 23.32 -13.20 0.92
C SER A 8 23.01 -12.88 2.37
N PHE A 9 22.47 -11.69 2.62
CA PHE A 9 22.03 -11.28 3.94
C PHE A 9 20.82 -10.35 3.84
N GLU A 10 20.08 -10.24 4.94
CA GLU A 10 18.90 -9.41 5.05
C GLU A 10 19.09 -8.41 6.18
N ILE A 11 18.69 -7.16 5.92
CA ILE A 11 18.64 -6.11 6.94
C ILE A 11 17.20 -5.65 7.07
N THR A 12 16.60 -5.89 8.24
CA THR A 12 15.26 -5.43 8.59
C THR A 12 15.33 -4.12 9.33
N LYS A 13 14.54 -3.12 8.91
CA LYS A 13 14.44 -1.82 9.57
C LYS A 13 13.10 -1.69 10.28
N ASP A 14 13.13 -1.62 11.61
CA ASP A 14 11.98 -1.36 12.50
C ASP A 14 10.73 -2.21 12.23
N ALA A 15 10.91 -3.42 11.69
CA ALA A 15 9.83 -4.29 11.17
C ALA A 15 8.94 -3.64 10.09
N LEU A 16 9.34 -2.49 9.53
CA LEU A 16 8.63 -1.79 8.46
C LEU A 16 8.93 -2.44 7.11
N TYR A 17 10.20 -2.67 6.83
CA TYR A 17 10.66 -3.28 5.59
C TYR A 17 12.00 -4.00 5.81
N SER A 18 12.29 -4.93 4.91
CA SER A 18 13.60 -5.58 4.82
C SER A 18 14.26 -5.30 3.49
N VAL A 19 15.58 -5.18 3.49
CA VAL A 19 16.41 -5.15 2.28
C VAL A 19 17.24 -6.41 2.24
N ILE A 20 17.04 -7.21 1.19
CA ILE A 20 17.77 -8.46 0.96
C ILE A 20 18.87 -8.16 -0.03
N PHE A 21 20.11 -8.40 0.38
CA PHE A 21 21.32 -8.23 -0.41
C PHE A 21 21.83 -9.57 -0.90
N ASN A 22 22.29 -9.60 -2.15
CA ASN A 22 22.99 -10.72 -2.76
C ASN A 22 24.28 -10.18 -3.38
N LEU A 23 25.41 -10.53 -2.78
CA LEU A 23 26.72 -10.12 -3.23
C LEU A 23 27.27 -11.20 -4.16
N PRO A 24 27.51 -10.89 -5.45
CA PRO A 24 28.14 -11.82 -6.36
C PRO A 24 29.58 -12.09 -5.92
N LYS A 25 30.14 -13.21 -6.38
CA LYS A 25 31.54 -13.61 -6.07
C LYS A 25 32.59 -12.57 -6.45
N ASP A 26 32.27 -11.75 -7.44
CA ASP A 26 33.15 -10.73 -8.03
C ASP A 26 32.80 -9.32 -7.50
N TYR A 27 32.08 -9.23 -6.38
CA TYR A 27 31.85 -7.97 -5.68
C TYR A 27 33.15 -7.48 -5.01
N PRO A 28 33.49 -6.18 -5.08
CA PRO A 28 32.66 -5.08 -5.57
C PRO A 28 32.76 -4.77 -7.07
N HIS A 29 33.63 -5.44 -7.85
CA HIS A 29 33.77 -5.18 -9.29
C HIS A 29 32.46 -5.37 -10.06
N ARG A 30 31.68 -6.39 -9.69
CA ARG A 30 30.27 -6.52 -10.08
C ARG A 30 29.39 -5.92 -8.97
N PRO A 31 28.40 -5.08 -9.32
CA PRO A 31 27.51 -4.49 -8.33
C PRO A 31 26.72 -5.57 -7.58
N LEU A 32 26.37 -5.27 -6.34
CA LEU A 32 25.45 -6.11 -5.56
C LEU A 32 24.05 -6.08 -6.18
N HIS A 33 23.28 -7.14 -5.95
CA HIS A 33 21.85 -7.12 -6.20
C HIS A 33 21.10 -6.96 -4.89
N CYS A 34 20.11 -6.09 -4.85
CA CYS A 34 19.23 -5.94 -3.72
C CYS A 34 17.77 -6.01 -4.13
N ARG A 35 16.92 -6.41 -3.18
CA ARG A 35 15.47 -6.33 -3.31
C ARG A 35 14.84 -5.97 -1.98
N ILE A 36 13.73 -5.26 -2.03
CA ILE A 36 12.96 -4.93 -0.84
C ILE A 36 11.85 -5.94 -0.58
N GLU A 37 11.58 -6.19 0.70
CA GLU A 37 10.39 -6.89 1.19
C GLU A 37 9.61 -5.91 2.06
N TRP A 38 8.40 -5.56 1.61
CA TRP A 38 7.54 -4.61 2.29
C TRP A 38 6.07 -5.01 2.14
N GLN A 39 5.46 -5.39 3.26
CA GLN A 39 4.10 -5.97 3.29
C GLN A 39 3.01 -4.96 2.89
N GLN A 40 3.20 -3.67 3.19
CA GLN A 40 2.22 -2.62 2.87
C GLN A 40 2.48 -1.95 1.50
N GLY A 41 3.51 -2.43 0.78
CA GLY A 41 3.89 -1.90 -0.52
C GLY A 41 3.02 -2.46 -1.63
N THR A 42 2.58 -1.58 -2.52
CA THR A 42 1.97 -1.94 -3.79
C THR A 42 3.02 -2.45 -4.76
N ARG A 43 2.59 -3.20 -5.78
CA ARG A 43 3.50 -3.67 -6.84
C ARG A 43 4.26 -2.53 -7.52
N ALA A 44 3.61 -1.40 -7.77
CA ALA A 44 4.24 -0.24 -8.40
C ALA A 44 5.33 0.37 -7.51
N GLU A 45 5.10 0.47 -6.19
CA GLU A 45 6.12 0.92 -5.24
C GLU A 45 7.30 -0.05 -5.18
N HIS A 46 7.04 -1.36 -5.18
CA HIS A 46 8.09 -2.37 -5.24
C HIS A 46 8.94 -2.25 -6.51
N GLU A 47 8.30 -2.09 -7.67
CA GLU A 47 9.00 -1.90 -8.95
C GLU A 47 9.82 -0.60 -8.96
N TYR A 48 9.26 0.50 -8.43
CA TYR A 48 9.94 1.79 -8.32
C TYR A 48 11.16 1.73 -7.40
N ILE A 49 11.01 1.18 -6.19
CA ILE A 49 12.08 1.12 -5.20
C ILE A 49 13.20 0.19 -5.69
N ASN A 50 12.86 -1.03 -6.12
CA ASN A 50 13.86 -1.98 -6.61
C ASN A 50 14.57 -1.46 -7.87
N GLY A 51 13.87 -0.75 -8.76
CA GLY A 51 14.46 -0.10 -9.92
C GLY A 51 15.49 0.96 -9.53
N ASN A 52 15.14 1.86 -8.60
CA ASN A 52 16.04 2.91 -8.11
C ASN A 52 17.27 2.33 -7.40
N LEU A 53 17.06 1.36 -6.49
CA LEU A 53 18.16 0.75 -5.75
C LEU A 53 19.12 -0.02 -6.67
N ARG A 54 18.59 -0.70 -7.69
CA ARG A 54 19.41 -1.37 -8.70
C ARG A 54 20.24 -0.37 -9.49
N GLN A 55 19.64 0.68 -10.01
CA GLN A 55 20.36 1.72 -10.75
C GLN A 55 21.44 2.39 -9.88
N TYR A 56 21.15 2.61 -8.60
CA TYR A 56 22.10 3.17 -7.66
C TYR A 56 23.25 2.20 -7.35
N ALA A 57 22.97 0.92 -7.11
CA ALA A 57 23.99 -0.11 -6.93
C ALA A 57 24.89 -0.25 -8.18
N ASP A 58 24.31 -0.21 -9.39
CA ASP A 58 25.05 -0.24 -10.65
C ASP A 58 26.00 0.97 -10.79
N SER A 59 25.60 2.14 -10.29
CA SER A 59 26.44 3.35 -10.30
C SER A 59 27.63 3.30 -9.34
N LEU A 60 27.62 2.38 -8.38
CA LEU A 60 28.67 2.17 -7.38
C LEU A 60 29.51 0.90 -7.67
N ALA A 61 29.46 0.39 -8.90
CA ALA A 61 30.28 -0.74 -9.31
C ALA A 61 31.77 -0.42 -9.14
N GLY A 62 32.51 -1.34 -8.51
CA GLY A 62 33.90 -1.16 -8.12
C GLY A 62 34.09 -0.70 -6.67
N GLU A 63 33.01 -0.33 -5.97
CA GLU A 63 33.04 0.11 -4.57
C GLU A 63 32.19 -0.78 -3.65
N GLU A 64 32.60 -0.89 -2.39
CA GLU A 64 31.77 -1.51 -1.35
C GLU A 64 30.58 -0.59 -1.02
N SER A 65 29.40 -0.95 -1.53
CA SER A 65 28.21 -0.09 -1.63
C SER A 65 27.00 -0.54 -0.81
N ALA A 66 27.08 -1.65 -0.08
CA ALA A 66 25.94 -2.21 0.67
C ALA A 66 25.32 -1.22 1.66
N MET A 67 26.14 -0.44 2.37
CA MET A 67 25.67 0.55 3.34
C MET A 67 24.98 1.74 2.65
N GLN A 68 25.56 2.23 1.55
CA GLN A 68 25.04 3.33 0.76
C GLN A 68 23.69 2.95 0.13
N VAL A 69 23.55 1.71 -0.35
CA VAL A 69 22.29 1.19 -0.87
C VAL A 69 21.23 1.07 0.24
N LEU A 70 21.62 0.67 1.45
CA LEU A 70 20.70 0.64 2.60
C LEU A 70 20.23 2.04 3.01
N GLU A 71 21.13 3.02 3.04
CA GLU A 71 20.81 4.43 3.28
C GLU A 71 19.84 4.95 2.22
N LYS A 72 20.14 4.69 0.94
CA LYS A 72 19.28 5.09 -0.17
C LYS A 72 17.88 4.48 -0.08
N ALA A 73 17.78 3.21 0.32
CA ALA A 73 16.49 2.59 0.60
C ALA A 73 15.75 3.37 1.70
N GLY A 74 16.44 3.73 2.79
CA GLY A 74 15.88 4.55 3.87
C GLY A 74 15.32 5.90 3.42
N GLU A 75 16.02 6.61 2.54
CA GLU A 75 15.55 7.87 1.95
C GLU A 75 14.23 7.67 1.19
N ILE A 76 14.22 6.72 0.24
CA ILE A 76 13.06 6.46 -0.61
C ILE A 76 11.85 6.03 0.25
N PHE A 77 12.07 5.17 1.25
CA PHE A 77 10.99 4.77 2.17
C PHE A 77 10.47 5.94 3.00
N THR A 78 11.33 6.87 3.42
CA THR A 78 10.92 8.04 4.19
C THR A 78 10.03 8.96 3.35
N GLU A 79 10.39 9.19 2.08
CA GLU A 79 9.58 9.95 1.13
C GLU A 79 8.19 9.33 0.95
N ILE A 80 8.13 8.05 0.59
CA ILE A 80 6.86 7.34 0.35
C ILE A 80 5.95 7.34 1.59
N LEU A 81 6.52 7.13 2.78
CA LEU A 81 5.73 7.13 4.02
C LEU A 81 5.23 8.53 4.39
N ASN A 82 5.98 9.59 4.07
CA ASN A 82 5.54 10.96 4.30
C ASN A 82 4.40 11.34 3.33
N ASP A 83 4.51 10.95 2.06
CA ASP A 83 3.46 11.18 1.06
C ASP A 83 2.15 10.51 1.48
N LYS A 84 2.22 9.23 1.90
CA LYS A 84 1.04 8.51 2.43
C LYS A 84 0.42 9.20 3.65
N LYS A 85 1.24 9.67 4.60
CA LYS A 85 0.76 10.40 5.78
C LYS A 85 0.09 11.72 5.40
N GLN A 86 0.63 12.43 4.41
CA GLN A 86 0.06 13.68 3.94
C GLN A 86 -1.29 13.44 3.24
N GLU A 87 -1.36 12.44 2.35
CA GLU A 87 -2.62 12.04 1.70
C GLU A 87 -3.70 11.65 2.73
N GLU A 88 -3.32 10.90 3.77
CA GLU A 88 -4.23 10.56 4.88
C GLU A 88 -4.71 11.80 5.65
N ALA A 89 -3.80 12.73 5.95
CA ALA A 89 -4.14 13.98 6.64
C ALA A 89 -5.06 14.89 5.82
N GLU A 90 -4.79 15.02 4.51
CA GLU A 90 -5.63 15.78 3.58
C GLU A 90 -7.01 15.14 3.41
N ALA A 91 -7.07 13.80 3.28
CA ALA A 91 -8.33 13.07 3.23
C ALA A 91 -9.15 13.22 4.52
N GLU A 92 -8.50 13.24 5.69
CA GLU A 92 -9.16 13.45 6.97
C GLU A 92 -9.64 14.89 7.16
N ALA A 93 -8.86 15.89 6.73
CA ALA A 93 -9.28 17.29 6.71
C ALA A 93 -10.54 17.49 5.83
N LEU A 94 -10.57 16.87 4.65
CA LEU A 94 -11.72 16.91 3.75
C LEU A 94 -12.97 16.23 4.37
N ARG A 95 -12.78 15.14 5.11
CA ARG A 95 -13.87 14.47 5.86
C ARG A 95 -14.42 15.33 6.99
N GLN A 96 -13.57 16.11 7.66
CA GLN A 96 -13.98 17.01 8.74
C GLN A 96 -14.77 18.21 8.21
N ASP A 97 -14.39 18.77 7.07
CA ASP A 97 -15.12 19.86 6.41
C ASP A 97 -16.46 19.39 5.80
N SER A 98 -16.56 18.09 5.50
CA SER A 98 -17.77 17.43 5.00
C SER A 98 -18.72 16.94 6.09
N LYS A 99 -18.45 17.14 7.38
CA LYS A 99 -19.45 16.84 8.42
C LYS A 99 -20.63 17.78 8.18
N PRO A 100 -21.84 17.26 7.86
CA PRO A 100 -23.01 18.10 7.90
C PRO A 100 -23.08 18.63 9.32
N MET A 101 -23.05 19.96 9.47
CA MET A 101 -23.51 20.59 10.70
C MET A 101 -24.98 20.19 10.82
N PHE A 102 -25.24 19.05 11.46
CA PHE A 102 -26.58 18.66 11.83
C PHE A 102 -27.02 19.71 12.86
N VAL A 103 -27.63 20.77 12.35
CA VAL A 103 -28.59 21.54 13.13
C VAL A 103 -29.59 20.49 13.58
N ARG A 104 -29.45 20.04 14.83
CA ARG A 104 -30.47 19.24 15.49
C ARG A 104 -31.68 20.15 15.64
N ASP A 105 -32.47 20.26 14.59
CA ASP A 105 -33.85 20.66 14.73
C ASP A 105 -34.52 19.56 15.54
N ALA A 106 -34.67 19.82 16.84
CA ALA A 106 -35.24 18.89 17.81
C ALA A 106 -36.75 18.75 17.53
N GLY A 107 -37.12 18.08 16.44
CA GLY A 107 -38.52 17.90 16.08
C GLY A 107 -38.78 17.10 14.80
N GLN A 108 -37.90 17.12 13.80
CA GLN A 108 -38.13 16.41 12.54
C GLN A 108 -37.42 15.06 12.48
N LYS A 109 -38.20 13.98 12.58
CA LYS A 109 -37.75 12.64 12.20
C LYS A 109 -37.61 12.58 10.67
N ALA A 110 -36.40 12.78 10.15
CA ALA A 110 -36.10 12.60 8.73
C ALA A 110 -35.67 11.14 8.45
N LEU A 111 -36.10 10.60 7.30
CA LEU A 111 -35.64 9.30 6.82
C LEU A 111 -34.21 9.45 6.27
N GLY A 112 -33.24 8.88 7.00
CA GLY A 112 -31.85 8.85 6.55
C GLY A 112 -31.67 7.88 5.38
N ARG A 113 -31.03 8.33 4.30
CA ARG A 113 -30.58 7.48 3.19
C ARG A 113 -29.07 7.34 3.27
N ARG A 114 -28.56 6.11 3.12
CA ARG A 114 -27.13 5.82 3.08
C ARG A 114 -26.83 5.07 1.79
N LEU A 115 -25.65 5.33 1.23
CA LEU A 115 -25.17 4.70 0.01
C LEU A 115 -23.88 3.98 0.33
N ILE A 116 -23.82 2.69 -0.01
CA ILE A 116 -22.66 1.84 0.22
C ILE A 116 -22.07 1.46 -1.12
N TYR A 117 -20.81 1.84 -1.31
CA TYR A 117 -20.05 1.53 -2.51
C TYR A 117 -19.40 0.15 -2.39
N PHE A 118 -19.51 -0.65 -3.44
CA PHE A 118 -18.78 -1.89 -3.60
C PHE A 118 -18.01 -1.86 -4.92
N HIS A 119 -16.78 -2.38 -4.90
CA HIS A 119 -15.94 -2.46 -6.10
C HIS A 119 -16.65 -3.23 -7.24
N HIS A 120 -17.48 -4.22 -6.93
CA HIS A 120 -18.48 -4.83 -7.81
C HIS A 120 -19.48 -5.68 -7.01
N ILE A 121 -20.73 -5.82 -7.48
CA ILE A 121 -21.75 -6.71 -6.89
C ILE A 121 -22.26 -7.71 -7.96
N ILE A 122 -21.33 -8.41 -8.61
CA ILE A 122 -21.62 -9.35 -9.71
C ILE A 122 -21.87 -10.77 -9.20
N ASN A 123 -21.32 -11.13 -8.04
CA ASN A 123 -21.47 -12.48 -7.50
C ASN A 123 -22.90 -12.69 -6.97
N PRO A 124 -23.63 -13.76 -7.39
CA PRO A 124 -24.99 -14.05 -6.94
C PRO A 124 -25.10 -14.27 -5.43
N THR A 125 -24.11 -14.91 -4.82
CA THR A 125 -24.04 -15.09 -3.36
C THR A 125 -23.95 -13.74 -2.64
N LYS A 126 -23.13 -12.80 -3.12
CA LYS A 126 -23.05 -11.44 -2.53
C LYS A 126 -24.41 -10.73 -2.59
N ARG A 127 -25.14 -10.86 -3.70
CA ARG A 127 -26.48 -10.28 -3.84
C ARG A 127 -27.49 -10.89 -2.88
N GLN A 128 -27.47 -12.22 -2.74
CA GLN A 128 -28.35 -12.92 -1.82
C GLN A 128 -28.09 -12.48 -0.37
N CYS A 129 -26.82 -12.40 0.06
CA CYS A 129 -26.48 -11.92 1.40
C CYS A 129 -26.96 -10.47 1.65
N VAL A 130 -26.82 -9.57 0.67
CA VAL A 130 -27.32 -8.19 0.78
C VAL A 130 -28.84 -8.16 0.98
N GLN A 131 -29.59 -8.98 0.23
CA GLN A 131 -31.04 -9.08 0.38
C GLN A 131 -31.44 -9.66 1.74
N GLU A 132 -30.81 -10.76 2.16
CA GLU A 132 -31.08 -11.41 3.46
C GLU A 132 -30.83 -10.46 4.62
N TRP A 133 -29.70 -9.73 4.61
CA TRP A 133 -29.37 -8.75 5.64
C TRP A 133 -30.32 -7.56 5.63
N ALA A 134 -30.74 -7.08 4.44
CA ALA A 134 -31.72 -6.00 4.36
C ALA A 134 -33.06 -6.38 5.01
N VAL A 135 -33.52 -7.62 4.80
CA VAL A 135 -34.74 -8.13 5.44
C VAL A 135 -34.56 -8.24 6.96
N GLN A 136 -33.46 -8.84 7.42
CA GLN A 136 -33.18 -9.00 8.85
C GLN A 136 -33.10 -7.66 9.59
N LEU A 137 -32.51 -6.65 8.95
CA LEU A 137 -32.34 -5.30 9.51
C LEU A 137 -33.54 -4.38 9.26
N LYS A 138 -34.59 -4.87 8.58
CA LYS A 138 -35.78 -4.09 8.18
C LYS A 138 -35.40 -2.82 7.40
N LEU A 139 -34.39 -2.94 6.54
CA LEU A 139 -33.92 -1.86 5.67
C LEU A 139 -34.66 -1.92 4.33
N GLY A 140 -35.16 -0.77 3.88
CA GLY A 140 -35.57 -0.58 2.49
C GLY A 140 -34.41 -0.05 1.65
N GLY A 141 -34.47 -0.21 0.33
CA GLY A 141 -33.45 0.29 -0.59
C GLY A 141 -33.48 -0.37 -1.96
N TYR A 142 -32.46 -0.13 -2.76
CA TYR A 142 -32.24 -0.80 -4.04
C TYR A 142 -30.76 -1.13 -4.19
N SER A 143 -30.42 -2.17 -4.95
CA SER A 143 -29.04 -2.50 -5.27
C SER A 143 -28.82 -2.46 -6.78
N LYS A 144 -27.86 -1.64 -7.22
CA LYS A 144 -27.39 -1.60 -8.61
C LYS A 144 -26.25 -2.59 -8.80
N ILE A 145 -26.48 -3.58 -9.65
CA ILE A 145 -25.49 -4.57 -10.09
C ILE A 145 -24.56 -3.91 -11.11
N GLY A 146 -23.23 -4.01 -10.94
CA GLY A 146 -22.27 -3.53 -11.93
C GLY A 146 -20.86 -3.26 -11.42
N TRP A 147 -20.11 -2.50 -12.24
CA TRP A 147 -18.82 -1.86 -11.96
C TRP A 147 -19.01 -0.33 -12.00
N PRO A 148 -19.07 0.37 -10.86
CA PRO A 148 -19.16 -0.15 -9.51
C PRO A 148 -20.55 -0.68 -9.16
N GLY A 149 -20.63 -1.47 -8.09
CA GLY A 149 -21.91 -1.84 -7.49
C GLY A 149 -22.28 -0.89 -6.37
N ILE A 150 -23.57 -0.59 -6.22
CA ILE A 150 -24.09 0.36 -5.24
C ILE A 150 -25.27 -0.27 -4.52
N VAL A 151 -25.35 -0.10 -3.20
CA VAL A 151 -26.49 -0.43 -2.34
C VAL A 151 -26.97 0.83 -1.62
#